data_AF-A0A2D6F7H5-F1
#
_entry.id   AF-A0A2D6F7H5-F1
#
_cell.length_a   1.000
_cell.length_b   1.000
_cell.length_c   1.000
_cell.angle_alpha   90.00
_cell.angle_beta   90.00
_cell.angle_gamma   90.00
#
_symmetry.space_group_name_H-M   'P 1'
#
loop_
_entity.id
_entity.type
_entity.pdbx_description
1 polymer ?
#
loop_
_entity_poly.entity_id
_entity_poly.type
_entity_poly.pdbx_seq_one_letter_code
_entity_poly.pdbx_strand_id
1 'polypeptide(L)'
;MTEEMVASLADFESADITGREKLAIEFAQLMATDHHSMDDDFFELLRAEFTDPEIFELGMITGQFIGYGRLISILDLENPNQPEASRHEHDLVK
;
A
#
# COMPACT_ATOMS: atom_id res chain seq x y z
N MET A 1 -12.96 8.46 -7.78
CA MET A 1 -11.55 8.28 -8.18
C MET A 1 -11.45 8.55 -9.66
N THR A 2 -10.58 9.47 -10.08
CA THR A 2 -10.24 9.70 -11.49
C THR A 2 -8.97 8.92 -11.84
N GLU A 3 -8.68 8.70 -13.13
CA GLU A 3 -7.41 8.10 -13.56
C GLU A 3 -6.20 8.95 -13.11
N GLU A 4 -6.36 10.27 -13.06
CA GLU A 4 -5.35 11.21 -12.54
C GLU A 4 -5.06 10.99 -11.05
N MET A 5 -6.09 10.75 -10.24
CA MET A 5 -5.92 10.37 -8.82
C MET A 5 -5.21 9.03 -8.66
N VAL A 6 -5.40 8.09 -9.59
CA VAL A 6 -4.70 6.79 -9.55
C VAL A 6 -3.23 6.96 -9.93
N ALA A 7 -2.95 7.78 -10.94
CA ALA A 7 -1.60 8.06 -11.39
C ALA A 7 -0.77 8.79 -10.32
N SER A 8 -1.37 9.68 -9.54
CA SER A 8 -0.68 10.41 -8.47
C SER A 8 -0.33 9.55 -7.26
N LEU A 9 -0.86 8.33 -7.13
CA LEU A 9 -0.49 7.41 -6.03
C LEU A 9 0.97 6.95 -6.10
N ALA A 10 1.61 7.03 -7.27
CA ALA A 10 3.04 6.76 -7.40
C ALA A 10 3.92 7.77 -6.63
N ASP A 11 3.39 8.97 -6.40
CA ASP A 11 3.99 10.03 -5.57
C ASP A 11 2.90 10.63 -4.66
N PHE A 12 2.35 9.79 -3.77
CA PHE A 12 1.19 10.15 -2.96
C PHE A 12 1.48 11.29 -1.96
N GLU A 13 2.75 11.55 -1.65
CA GLU A 13 3.16 12.67 -0.80
C GLU A 13 2.80 14.02 -1.45
N SER A 14 2.97 14.14 -2.76
CA SER A 14 2.64 15.35 -3.54
C SER A 14 1.20 15.36 -4.07
N ALA A 15 0.51 14.22 -4.01
CA ALA A 15 -0.87 14.10 -4.47
C ALA A 15 -1.86 14.99 -3.71
N ASP A 16 -2.86 15.50 -4.43
CA ASP A 16 -3.99 16.27 -3.89
C ASP A 16 -5.05 15.33 -3.29
N ILE A 17 -4.65 14.65 -2.22
CA ILE A 17 -5.48 13.76 -1.39
C ILE A 17 -5.36 14.16 0.09
N THR A 18 -6.32 13.75 0.89
CA THR A 18 -6.38 14.10 2.31
C THR A 18 -5.25 13.48 3.11
N GLY A 19 -4.90 14.07 4.26
CA GLY A 19 -3.90 13.51 5.17
C GLY A 19 -4.23 12.07 5.59
N ARG A 20 -5.51 11.80 5.86
CA ARG A 20 -6.04 10.46 6.14
C ARG A 20 -5.76 9.46 5.01
N GLU A 21 -5.97 9.87 3.75
CA GLU A 21 -5.68 9.02 2.59
C GLU A 21 -4.17 8.78 2.41
N LYS A 22 -3.33 9.80 2.62
CA LYS A 22 -1.87 9.63 2.59
C LYS A 22 -1.38 8.64 3.65
N LEU A 23 -1.90 8.77 4.87
CA LEU A 23 -1.54 7.86 5.97
C LEU A 23 -2.00 6.42 5.71
N ALA A 24 -3.14 6.21 5.04
CA ALA A 24 -3.57 4.88 4.60
C ALA A 24 -2.66 4.29 3.53
N ILE A 25 -2.14 5.11 2.60
CA ILE A 25 -1.18 4.66 1.59
C ILE A 25 0.16 4.30 2.22
N GLU A 26 0.65 5.13 3.15
CA GLU A 26 1.87 4.85 3.92
C GLU A 26 1.74 3.55 4.73
N PHE A 27 0.60 3.35 5.41
CA PHE A 27 0.28 2.09 6.08
C PHE A 27 0.38 0.90 5.12
N ALA A 28 -0.21 1.00 3.93
CA ALA A 28 -0.20 -0.07 2.94
C ALA A 28 1.21 -0.35 2.38
N GLN A 29 2.03 0.69 2.20
CA GLN A 29 3.43 0.55 1.81
C GLN A 29 4.24 -0.16 2.89
N LEU A 30 4.19 0.30 4.14
CA LEU A 30 4.90 -0.33 5.26
C LEU A 30 4.47 -1.78 5.46
N MET A 31 3.16 -2.07 5.42
CA MET A 31 2.66 -3.45 5.47
C MET A 31 3.22 -4.35 4.37
N ALA A 32 3.47 -3.80 3.17
CA ALA A 32 4.00 -4.56 2.04
C ALA A 32 5.53 -4.76 2.10
N THR A 33 6.28 -3.78 2.61
CA THR A 33 7.75 -3.72 2.49
C THR A 33 8.50 -3.85 3.82
N ASP A 34 7.96 -3.33 4.92
CA ASP A 34 8.62 -3.28 6.23
C ASP A 34 7.63 -3.16 7.40
N HIS A 35 6.77 -4.16 7.58
CA HIS A 35 5.76 -4.18 8.64
C HIS A 35 6.35 -4.18 10.07
N HIS A 36 7.67 -4.35 10.22
CA HIS A 36 8.35 -4.31 11.51
C HIS A 36 8.65 -2.89 12.00
N SER A 37 8.71 -1.89 11.11
CA SER A 37 8.91 -0.49 11.48
C SER A 37 7.63 0.22 11.92
N MET A 38 6.48 -0.44 11.84
CA MET A 38 5.20 0.07 12.33
C MET A 38 5.13 -0.03 13.86
N ASP A 39 5.81 0.89 14.53
CA ASP A 39 5.92 0.97 15.97
C ASP A 39 4.75 1.73 16.63
N ASP A 40 4.82 1.91 17.95
CA ASP A 40 3.78 2.57 18.72
C ASP A 40 3.53 4.01 18.24
N ASP A 41 4.58 4.75 17.86
CA ASP A 41 4.48 6.13 17.37
C ASP A 41 3.69 6.18 16.05
N PHE A 42 3.93 5.23 15.14
CA PHE A 42 3.14 5.12 13.91
C PHE A 42 1.67 4.79 14.19
N PHE A 43 1.40 3.89 15.15
CA PHE A 43 0.03 3.56 15.54
C PHE A 43 -0.67 4.71 16.31
N GLU A 44 0.06 5.59 17.00
CA GLU A 44 -0.50 6.83 17.53
C GLU A 44 -0.93 7.79 16.41
N LEU A 45 -0.12 7.92 15.36
CA LEU A 45 -0.47 8.72 14.19
C LEU A 45 -1.71 8.16 13.48
N LEU A 46 -1.80 6.85 13.29
CA LEU A 46 -3.01 6.19 12.74
C LEU A 46 -4.25 6.50 13.55
N ARG A 47 -4.16 6.42 14.88
CA ARG A 47 -5.31 6.66 15.77
C ARG A 47 -5.76 8.12 15.81
N ALA A 48 -4.97 9.05 15.30
CA ALA A 48 -5.41 10.43 15.10
C ALA A 48 -6.42 10.57 13.96
N GLU A 49 -6.38 9.68 12.96
CA GLU A 49 -7.18 9.74 11.73
C GLU A 49 -8.16 8.56 11.55
N PHE A 50 -7.93 7.46 12.27
CA PHE A 50 -8.70 6.21 12.19
C PHE A 50 -9.07 5.69 13.57
N THR A 51 -10.27 5.13 13.67
CA THR A 51 -10.68 4.35 14.85
C THR A 51 -10.06 2.95 14.83
N ASP A 52 -9.96 2.28 15.98
CA ASP A 52 -9.42 0.91 16.04
C ASP A 52 -10.13 -0.09 15.09
N PRO A 53 -11.48 -0.06 14.92
CA PRO A 53 -12.15 -0.88 13.91
C PRO A 53 -11.72 -0.55 12.47
N GLU A 54 -11.56 0.73 12.13
CA GLU A 54 -11.10 1.14 10.81
C GLU A 54 -9.64 0.73 10.56
N ILE A 55 -8.77 0.80 11.57
CA ILE A 55 -7.38 0.33 11.48
C ILE A 55 -7.36 -1.19 11.24
N PHE A 56 -8.23 -1.94 11.92
CA PHE A 56 -8.36 -3.38 11.69
C PHE A 56 -8.84 -3.68 10.26
N GLU A 57 -9.86 -2.99 9.77
CA GLU A 57 -10.36 -3.13 8.40
C GLU A 57 -9.31 -2.74 7.36
N LEU A 58 -8.56 -1.66 7.60
CA LEU A 58 -7.45 -1.22 6.77
C LEU A 58 -6.37 -2.31 6.67
N GLY A 59 -6.01 -2.92 7.80
CA GLY A 59 -5.08 -4.06 7.85
C GLY A 59 -5.58 -5.28 7.06
N MET A 60 -6.85 -5.64 7.23
CA MET A 60 -7.47 -6.78 6.54
C MET A 60 -7.47 -6.60 5.01
N ILE A 61 -7.89 -5.44 4.54
CA ILE A 61 -7.98 -5.14 3.10
C ILE A 61 -6.57 -5.08 2.49
N THR A 62 -5.65 -4.38 3.17
CA THR A 62 -4.24 -4.28 2.76
C THR A 62 -3.59 -5.66 2.66
N GLY A 63 -3.71 -6.48 3.70
CA GLY A 63 -3.16 -7.83 3.71
C GLY A 63 -3.73 -8.73 2.61
N GLN A 64 -5.03 -8.62 2.35
CA GLN A 64 -5.71 -9.37 1.29
C GLN A 64 -5.13 -9.06 -0.10
N PHE A 65 -4.93 -7.78 -0.43
CA PHE A 65 -4.41 -7.38 -1.73
C PHE A 65 -2.92 -7.67 -1.90
N ILE A 66 -2.11 -7.54 -0.84
CA ILE A 66 -0.70 -7.99 -0.85
C ILE A 66 -0.62 -9.50 -1.14
N GLY A 67 -1.43 -10.30 -0.44
CA GLY A 67 -1.48 -11.75 -0.64
C GLY A 67 -1.93 -12.14 -2.05
N TYR A 68 -2.94 -11.47 -2.59
CA TYR A 68 -3.40 -11.72 -3.97
C TYR A 68 -2.38 -11.32 -5.02
N GLY A 69 -1.71 -10.17 -4.88
CA GLY A 69 -0.63 -9.78 -5.78
C GLY A 69 0.46 -10.85 -5.85
N ARG A 70 0.92 -11.33 -4.68
CA ARG A 70 1.92 -12.41 -4.59
C ARG A 70 1.44 -13.70 -5.24
N LEU A 71 0.19 -14.09 -5.02
CA LEU A 71 -0.38 -15.31 -5.62
C LEU A 71 -0.47 -15.22 -7.15
N ILE A 72 -0.89 -14.07 -7.68
CA ILE A 72 -0.95 -13.81 -9.13
C ILE A 72 0.44 -13.95 -9.75
N SER A 73 1.46 -13.33 -9.15
CA SER A 73 2.84 -13.42 -9.64
C SER A 73 3.41 -14.84 -9.53
N ILE A 74 3.11 -15.58 -8.46
CA ILE A 74 3.52 -17.00 -8.31
C ILE A 74 2.93 -17.87 -9.43
N LEU A 75 1.70 -17.61 -9.83
CA LEU A 75 0.99 -18.40 -10.83
C LEU A 75 1.17 -17.89 -12.26
N ASP A 76 1.97 -16.84 -12.47
CA ASP A 76 2.18 -16.17 -13.77
C ASP A 76 0.86 -15.76 -14.45
N LEU A 77 -0.07 -15.22 -13.66
CA LEU A 77 -1.41 -14.79 -14.11
C LEU A 77 -1.48 -13.29 -14.44
N GLU A 78 -0.32 -12.64 -14.57
CA GLU A 78 -0.23 -11.22 -14.92
C GLU A 78 -0.69 -11.00 -16.37
N ASN A 79 -1.37 -9.88 -16.65
CA ASN A 79 -1.86 -9.59 -18.00
C ASN A 79 -0.66 -9.28 -18.92
N PRO A 80 -0.39 -10.10 -19.97
CA PRO A 80 0.76 -9.88 -20.85
C PRO A 80 0.67 -8.61 -21.69
N ASN A 81 -0.51 -7.97 -21.75
CA ASN A 81 -0.73 -6.71 -22.46
C ASN A 81 -0.75 -5.49 -21.52
N GLN A 82 -0.53 -5.67 -20.22
CA GLN A 82 -0.32 -4.52 -19.33
C GLN A 82 1.03 -3.87 -19.66
N PRO A 83 1.12 -2.53 -19.68
CA PRO A 83 2.40 -1.86 -19.75
C PRO A 83 3.25 -2.29 -18.55
N GLU A 84 4.53 -2.62 -18.79
CA GLU A 84 5.43 -3.00 -17.71
C GLU A 84 5.55 -1.83 -16.72
N ALA A 85 5.23 -2.10 -15.45
CA ALA A 85 5.60 -1.20 -14.39
C ALA A 85 7.13 -1.10 -14.35
N SER A 86 7.67 0.11 -14.23
CA SER A 86 9.10 0.32 -13.98
C SER A 86 9.54 -0.58 -12.82
N ARG A 87 10.31 -1.62 -13.13
CA ARG A 87 10.88 -2.51 -12.11
C ARG A 87 11.81 -1.70 -11.22
N HIS A 88 11.33 -1.31 -10.04
CA HIS A 88 12.20 -0.92 -8.94
C HIS A 88 12.72 -2.21 -8.30
N GLU A 89 14.04 -2.37 -8.27
CA GLU A 89 14.75 -3.53 -7.75
C GLU A 89 14.49 -3.68 -6.23
N HIS A 90 13.38 -4.32 -5.86
CA HIS A 90 13.10 -4.74 -4.48
C HIS A 90 13.39 -6.24 -4.23
N ASP A 91 14.04 -6.92 -5.18
CA ASP A 91 14.40 -8.33 -5.07
C ASP A 91 15.90 -8.52 -4.83
N LEU A 92 16.37 -8.21 -3.61
CA LEU A 92 17.55 -8.85 -3.03
C LEU A 92 17.43 -8.89 -1.49
N VAL A 93 16.59 -9.78 -0.97
CA VAL A 93 16.84 -10.37 0.36
C VAL A 93 17.00 -11.88 0.16
N LYS A 94 18.27 -12.31 0.24
CA LYS A 94 18.67 -13.72 0.33
C LYS A 94 18.38 -14.27 1.72
#